data_AF-A0A2V7JQ99-F1
#
_entry.id   AF-A0A2V7JQ99-F1
#
_cell.length_a   1.000
_cell.length_b   1.000
_cell.length_c   1.000
_cell.angle_alpha   90.00
_cell.angle_beta   90.00
_cell.angle_gamma   90.00
#
_symmetry.space_group_name_H-M   'P 1'
#
loop_
_entity.id
_entity.type
_entity.pdbx_description
1 polymer ?
#
loop_
_entity_poly.entity_id
_entity_poly.type
_entity_poly.pdbx_seq_one_letter_code
_entity_poly.pdbx_strand_id
1 'polypeptide(L)'
;MRDHLRSRRLAVFLSLALVGSGAARGLGAQGRGQDSRPGIAVMPFDNGGSYGQDKENFDALQKGIAGMLISELAANPAARVVERTEIQKLLEEQNLGATSRLDPQTAAKVGKRAGARYVITGAFI
;
A
#
# COMPACT_ATOMS: atom_id res chain seq x y z
N MET A 1 49.92 -12.19 -51.11
CA MET A 1 48.67 -12.86 -50.69
C MET A 1 48.09 -11.99 -49.57
N ARG A 2 47.33 -10.97 -49.96
CA ARG A 2 46.90 -9.84 -49.12
C ARG A 2 45.38 -9.82 -49.03
N ASP A 3 44.89 -9.89 -47.79
CA ASP A 3 43.84 -9.07 -47.18
C ASP A 3 42.46 -8.99 -47.87
N HIS A 4 41.63 -9.96 -47.49
CA HIS A 4 40.44 -9.75 -46.65
C HIS A 4 39.83 -8.33 -46.52
N LEU A 5 38.50 -8.35 -46.64
CA LEU A 5 37.48 -7.44 -46.09
C LEU A 5 37.00 -6.25 -46.94
N ARG A 6 35.95 -6.59 -47.71
CA ARG A 6 34.74 -5.81 -47.98
C ARG A 6 34.45 -4.74 -46.91
N SER A 7 34.32 -3.48 -47.33
CA SER A 7 33.55 -2.48 -46.60
C SER A 7 32.91 -1.50 -47.57
N ARG A 8 31.60 -1.67 -47.80
CA ARG A 8 30.74 -0.74 -48.54
C ARG A 8 30.52 0.48 -47.66
N ARG A 9 31.26 1.55 -47.94
CA ARG A 9 30.98 2.88 -47.40
C ARG A 9 29.93 3.55 -48.28
N LEU A 10 28.70 3.63 -47.80
CA LEU A 10 27.77 4.66 -48.24
C LEU A 10 27.25 5.39 -47.00
N ALA A 11 27.74 6.61 -46.82
CA ALA A 11 27.16 7.63 -45.98
C ALA A 11 26.56 8.67 -46.91
N VAL A 12 25.24 8.90 -46.85
CA VAL A 12 24.62 10.15 -47.30
C VAL A 12 23.46 10.45 -46.36
N PHE A 13 23.62 11.54 -45.61
CA PHE A 13 22.58 12.22 -44.85
C PHE A 13 21.65 12.99 -45.80
N LEU A 14 20.34 12.90 -45.60
CA LEU A 14 19.43 13.95 -46.06
C LEU A 14 18.26 14.12 -45.08
N SER A 15 18.39 15.16 -44.28
CA SER A 15 17.37 15.76 -43.41
C SER A 15 16.28 16.45 -44.22
N LEU A 16 15.01 16.21 -43.88
CA LEU A 16 13.91 17.11 -44.22
C LEU A 16 12.97 17.24 -43.01
N ALA A 17 12.99 18.42 -42.41
CA ALA A 17 12.05 18.88 -41.38
C ALA A 17 11.13 19.94 -42.01
N LEU A 18 9.81 19.80 -41.86
CA LEU A 18 8.82 20.89 -41.86
C LEU A 18 7.48 20.31 -41.35
N VAL A 19 7.17 20.41 -40.05
CA VAL A 19 6.29 21.41 -39.41
C VAL A 19 4.83 21.36 -39.90
N GLY A 20 3.98 20.74 -39.08
CA GLY A 20 2.53 20.94 -39.03
C GLY A 20 2.12 21.10 -37.56
N SER A 21 1.97 22.35 -37.15
CA SER A 21 1.66 22.80 -35.78
C SER A 21 0.22 22.51 -35.36
N GLY A 22 0.03 22.22 -34.06
CA GLY A 22 -1.14 22.72 -33.32
C GLY A 22 -2.23 21.73 -32.92
N ALA A 23 -1.95 20.82 -31.99
CA ALA A 23 -2.93 20.36 -30.98
C ALA A 23 -2.24 19.70 -29.77
N ALA A 24 -1.16 20.30 -29.26
CA ALA A 24 -0.65 19.98 -27.94
C ALA A 24 -1.42 20.79 -26.90
N ARG A 25 -2.59 20.31 -26.45
CA ARG A 25 -3.17 20.71 -25.16
C ARG A 25 -3.88 19.54 -24.51
N GLY A 26 -3.11 18.83 -23.69
CA GLY A 26 -3.55 18.32 -22.39
C GLY A 26 -4.74 17.38 -22.41
N LEU A 27 -4.59 16.18 -22.98
CA LEU A 27 -5.39 15.05 -22.54
C LEU A 27 -4.86 14.61 -21.19
N GLY A 28 -5.42 15.25 -20.16
CA GLY A 28 -5.53 14.79 -18.78
C GLY A 28 -4.48 13.77 -18.35
N ALA A 29 -3.29 14.26 -18.02
CA ALA A 29 -2.72 13.86 -16.74
C ALA A 29 -3.71 14.39 -15.68
N GLN A 30 -4.82 13.68 -15.50
CA GLN A 30 -5.54 13.70 -14.25
C GLN A 30 -4.50 13.21 -13.27
N GLY A 31 -3.78 14.16 -12.67
CA GLY A 31 -3.13 13.92 -11.41
C GLY A 31 -4.25 13.33 -10.57
N ARG A 32 -4.18 12.01 -10.32
CA ARG A 32 -4.87 11.40 -9.20
C ARG A 32 -4.59 12.39 -8.09
N GLY A 33 -5.59 13.17 -7.68
CA GLY A 33 -5.45 14.06 -6.55
C GLY A 33 -4.98 13.15 -5.44
N GLN A 34 -3.68 13.19 -5.16
CA GLN A 34 -3.10 12.27 -4.21
C GLN A 34 -3.82 12.60 -2.92
N ASP A 35 -4.57 11.62 -2.42
CA ASP A 35 -5.36 11.81 -1.23
C ASP A 35 -4.41 12.27 -0.12
N SER A 36 -4.47 13.56 0.19
CA SER A 36 -3.54 14.26 1.07
C SER A 36 -3.87 14.02 2.54
N ARG A 37 -5.03 13.39 2.80
CA ARG A 37 -5.43 12.98 4.14
C ARG A 37 -4.41 11.96 4.67
N PRO A 38 -3.96 12.14 5.92
CA PRO A 38 -3.05 11.18 6.53
C PRO A 38 -3.73 9.81 6.62
N GLY A 39 -3.06 8.77 6.12
CA GLY A 39 -3.57 7.40 6.19
C GLY A 39 -3.65 6.90 7.64
N ILE A 40 -4.71 6.17 7.96
CA ILE A 40 -4.93 5.53 9.25
C ILE A 40 -4.95 4.02 9.01
N ALA A 41 -4.03 3.29 9.63
CA ALA A 41 -4.05 1.83 9.66
C ALA A 41 -4.69 1.36 10.96
N VAL A 42 -5.57 0.37 10.87
CA VAL A 42 -6.14 -0.32 12.04
C VAL A 42 -5.57 -1.73 12.05
N MET A 43 -4.85 -2.08 13.10
CA MET A 43 -4.31 -3.42 13.28
C MET A 43 -5.40 -4.36 13.81
N PRO A 44 -5.28 -5.68 13.58
CA PRO A 44 -6.06 -6.66 14.33
C PRO A 44 -5.90 -6.42 15.84
N PHE A 45 -7.00 -6.51 16.57
CA PHE A 45 -6.96 -6.33 18.03
C PHE A 45 -6.33 -7.54 18.69
N ASP A 46 -5.63 -7.32 19.78
CA ASP A 46 -5.03 -8.39 20.56
C ASP A 46 -6.09 -9.09 21.42
N ASN A 47 -6.16 -10.42 21.32
CA ASN A 47 -7.05 -11.22 22.14
C ASN A 47 -6.30 -11.61 23.42
N GLY A 48 -6.58 -10.88 24.49
CA GLY A 48 -5.96 -11.06 25.80
C GLY A 48 -6.54 -12.19 26.66
N GLY A 49 -7.62 -12.85 26.20
CA GLY A 49 -8.28 -13.91 26.95
C GLY A 49 -9.80 -13.73 27.01
N SER A 50 -10.41 -14.48 27.92
CA SER A 50 -11.81 -14.35 28.30
C SER A 50 -11.99 -14.82 29.74
N TYR A 51 -12.99 -14.28 30.42
CA TYR A 51 -13.48 -14.85 31.67
C TYR A 51 -14.41 -16.03 31.37
N GLY A 52 -13.88 -17.26 31.45
CA GLY A 52 -14.67 -18.48 31.39
C GLY A 52 -14.30 -19.42 30.23
N GLN A 53 -14.67 -19.05 29.00
CA GLN A 53 -14.39 -19.87 27.81
C GLN A 53 -12.92 -19.74 27.36
N ASP A 54 -12.44 -20.73 26.61
CA ASP A 54 -11.10 -20.70 26.03
C ASP A 54 -10.92 -19.49 25.10
N LYS A 55 -9.71 -18.91 25.14
CA LYS A 55 -9.36 -17.68 24.41
C LYS A 55 -9.59 -17.83 22.90
N GLU A 56 -9.29 -19.00 22.35
CA GLU A 56 -9.34 -19.32 20.92
C GLU A 56 -10.74 -19.17 20.34
N ASN A 57 -11.78 -19.33 21.17
CA ASN A 57 -13.18 -19.11 20.77
C ASN A 57 -13.43 -17.66 20.33
N PHE A 58 -12.57 -16.73 20.72
CA PHE A 58 -12.70 -15.30 20.47
C PHE A 58 -11.69 -14.75 19.45
N ASP A 59 -10.82 -15.57 18.87
CA ASP A 59 -9.79 -15.09 17.93
C ASP A 59 -10.39 -14.43 16.68
N ALA A 60 -11.60 -14.82 16.27
CA ALA A 60 -12.31 -14.15 15.18
C ALA A 60 -12.61 -12.67 15.49
N LEU A 61 -12.78 -12.30 16.75
CA LEU A 61 -13.06 -10.92 17.18
C LEU A 61 -11.89 -9.98 16.94
N GLN A 62 -10.65 -10.48 16.92
CA GLN A 62 -9.47 -9.67 16.62
C GLN A 62 -9.63 -8.93 15.28
N LYS A 63 -10.14 -9.66 14.28
CA LYS A 63 -10.42 -9.15 12.93
C LYS A 63 -11.79 -8.45 12.87
N GLY A 64 -12.78 -8.93 13.62
CA GLY A 64 -14.12 -8.37 13.67
C GLY A 64 -14.16 -6.95 14.21
N ILE A 65 -13.53 -6.71 15.37
CA ILE A 65 -13.45 -5.39 16.02
C ILE A 65 -12.71 -4.39 15.13
N ALA A 66 -11.57 -4.80 14.57
CA ALA A 66 -10.84 -3.98 13.61
C ALA A 66 -11.70 -3.62 12.38
N GLY A 67 -12.45 -4.60 11.85
CA GLY A 67 -13.38 -4.39 10.73
C GLY A 67 -14.47 -3.36 11.06
N MET A 68 -15.11 -3.46 12.23
CA MET A 68 -16.12 -2.49 12.67
C MET A 68 -15.53 -1.08 12.79
N LEU A 69 -14.36 -0.93 13.41
CA LEU A 69 -13.70 0.36 13.52
C LEU A 69 -13.31 0.94 12.15
N ILE A 70 -12.84 0.11 11.22
CA ILE A 70 -12.56 0.52 9.85
C ILE A 70 -13.82 1.05 9.17
N SER A 71 -14.96 0.37 9.33
CA SER A 71 -16.24 0.82 8.77
C SER A 71 -16.67 2.19 9.31
N GLU A 72 -16.57 2.40 10.62
CA GLU A 72 -16.87 3.68 11.26
C GLU A 72 -15.93 4.80 10.80
N LEU A 73 -14.63 4.52 10.72
CA LEU A 73 -13.65 5.48 10.23
C LEU A 73 -13.86 5.79 8.73
N ALA A 74 -14.23 4.81 7.92
CA ALA A 74 -14.49 4.99 6.50
C ALA A 74 -15.74 5.86 6.23
N ALA A 75 -16.70 5.88 7.17
CA ALA A 75 -17.85 6.78 7.09
C ALA A 75 -17.48 8.25 7.32
N ASN A 76 -16.29 8.54 7.88
CA ASN A 76 -15.81 9.90 8.09
C ASN A 76 -15.03 10.41 6.86
N PRO A 77 -15.53 11.43 6.13
CA PRO A 77 -14.86 11.96 4.93
C PRO A 77 -13.51 12.66 5.23
N ALA A 78 -13.21 12.99 6.49
CA ALA A 78 -11.89 13.52 6.86
C ALA A 78 -10.85 12.42 7.10
N ALA A 79 -11.28 11.16 7.29
CA ALA A 79 -10.39 10.04 7.52
C ALA A 79 -10.07 9.31 6.21
N ARG A 80 -8.80 8.97 6.02
CA ARG A 80 -8.35 8.06 4.97
C ARG A 80 -7.89 6.77 5.63
N VAL A 81 -8.68 5.71 5.52
CA VAL A 81 -8.34 4.41 6.09
C VAL A 81 -7.53 3.61 5.08
N VAL A 82 -6.50 2.93 5.55
CA VAL A 82 -5.71 2.00 4.73
C VAL A 82 -6.47 0.69 4.57
N GLU A 83 -6.39 0.11 3.38
CA GLU A 83 -7.04 -1.17 3.07
C GLU A 83 -6.62 -2.28 4.03
N ARG A 84 -7.61 -2.98 4.59
CA ARG A 84 -7.39 -4.04 5.57
C ARG A 84 -6.54 -5.18 5.00
N THR A 85 -6.75 -5.52 3.74
CA THR A 85 -6.02 -6.59 3.04
C THR A 85 -4.54 -6.29 2.93
N GLU A 86 -4.15 -5.03 2.74
CA GLU A 86 -2.75 -4.60 2.70
C GLU A 86 -2.09 -4.77 4.07
N ILE A 87 -2.78 -4.39 5.15
CA ILE A 87 -2.29 -4.62 6.52
C ILE A 87 -2.11 -6.12 6.79
N GLN A 88 -3.12 -6.93 6.44
CA GLN A 88 -3.09 -8.38 6.64
C GLN A 88 -1.90 -9.03 5.91
N LYS A 89 -1.69 -8.66 4.63
CA LYS A 89 -0.57 -9.13 3.83
C LYS A 89 0.78 -8.77 4.46
N LEU A 90 0.94 -7.52 4.90
CA LEU A 90 2.19 -7.06 5.52
C LEU A 90 2.48 -7.76 6.86
N LEU A 91 1.44 -8.09 7.63
CA LEU A 91 1.58 -8.86 8.86
C LEU A 91 1.99 -10.32 8.57
N GLU A 92 1.43 -10.92 7.52
CA GLU A 92 1.78 -12.28 7.08
C GLU A 92 3.22 -12.36 6.55
N GLU A 93 3.66 -11.37 5.76
CA GLU A 93 5.06 -11.26 5.30
C GLU A 93 6.07 -11.26 6.44
N GLN A 94 5.71 -10.67 7.57
CA GLN A 94 6.57 -10.56 8.75
C GLN A 94 6.38 -11.71 9.75
N ASN A 95 5.53 -12.71 9.41
CA ASN A 95 5.14 -13.81 10.28
C ASN A 95 4.53 -13.34 11.63
N LEU A 96 3.90 -12.16 11.63
CA LEU A 96 3.33 -11.51 12.82
C LEU A 96 1.84 -11.82 13.01
N GLY A 97 1.19 -12.46 12.05
CA GLY A 97 -0.24 -12.74 12.07
C GLY A 97 -0.71 -13.64 13.23
N ALA A 98 0.22 -14.33 13.91
CA ALA A 98 -0.06 -15.27 15.00
C ALA A 98 0.44 -14.79 16.38
N THR A 99 1.10 -13.63 16.47
CA THR A 99 1.64 -13.19 17.76
C THR A 99 0.56 -12.51 18.59
N SER A 100 0.29 -13.04 19.79
CA SER A 100 -0.69 -12.52 20.77
C SER A 100 -0.28 -11.20 21.44
N ARG A 101 0.60 -10.42 20.79
CA ARG A 101 0.90 -9.03 21.14
C ARG A 101 1.79 -8.39 20.06
N LEU A 102 1.21 -7.50 19.26
CA LEU A 102 1.98 -6.66 18.33
C LEU A 102 2.68 -5.55 19.12
N ASP A 103 4.02 -5.52 19.07
CA ASP A 103 4.79 -4.43 19.64
C ASP A 103 4.50 -3.10 18.89
N PRO A 104 4.42 -1.95 19.57
CA PRO A 104 4.11 -0.66 18.94
C PRO A 104 5.09 -0.24 17.84
N GLN A 105 6.38 -0.57 17.96
CA GLN A 105 7.38 -0.25 16.94
C GLN A 105 7.15 -1.07 15.67
N THR A 106 6.82 -2.35 15.81
CA THR A 106 6.46 -3.21 14.68
C THR A 106 5.17 -2.75 14.03
N ALA A 107 4.13 -2.45 14.81
CA ALA A 107 2.88 -1.89 14.29
C ALA A 107 3.13 -0.58 13.51
N ALA A 108 3.99 0.31 14.01
CA ALA A 108 4.39 1.52 13.30
C ALA A 108 5.12 1.24 11.98
N LYS A 109 6.02 0.25 11.94
CA LYS A 109 6.72 -0.18 10.71
C LYS A 109 5.74 -0.74 9.67
N VAL A 110 4.82 -1.61 10.09
CA VAL A 110 3.76 -2.17 9.22
C VAL A 110 2.88 -1.05 8.68
N GLY A 111 2.38 -0.17 9.55
CA GLY A 111 1.57 0.97 9.16
C GLY A 111 2.27 1.90 8.16
N LYS A 112 3.55 2.21 8.40
CA LYS A 112 4.36 3.02 7.47
C LYS A 112 4.49 2.36 6.10
N ARG A 113 4.73 1.04 6.04
CA ARG A 113 4.79 0.28 4.77
C ARG A 113 3.45 0.30 4.04
N ALA A 114 2.35 0.30 4.78
CA ALA A 114 0.99 0.38 4.26
C ALA A 114 0.55 1.81 3.86
N GLY A 115 1.42 2.80 4.01
CA GLY A 115 1.11 4.20 3.70
C GLY A 115 0.30 4.93 4.78
N ALA A 116 0.24 4.39 5.99
CA ALA A 116 -0.39 5.04 7.13
C ALA A 116 0.58 6.00 7.83
N ARG A 117 0.03 7.14 8.26
CA ARG A 117 0.69 8.07 9.17
C ARG A 117 0.35 7.77 10.63
N TYR A 118 -0.86 7.26 10.87
CA TYR A 118 -1.34 6.85 12.19
C TYR A 118 -1.66 5.37 12.20
N VAL A 119 -1.41 4.72 13.33
CA VAL A 119 -1.72 3.31 13.54
C VAL A 119 -2.58 3.21 14.80
N ILE A 120 -3.69 2.50 14.69
CA ILE A 120 -4.56 2.16 15.80
C ILE A 120 -4.29 0.70 16.16
N THR A 121 -4.01 0.48 17.43
CA THR A 121 -3.87 -0.84 18.06
C THR A 121 -4.80 -0.91 19.27
N GLY A 122 -5.24 -2.10 19.62
CA GLY A 122 -6.05 -2.31 20.81
C GLY A 122 -6.04 -3.76 21.24
N ALA A 123 -6.61 -4.03 22.41
CA ALA A 123 -6.75 -5.37 22.97
C ALA A 123 -8.13 -5.51 23.62
N PHE A 124 -8.59 -6.74 23.78
CA PHE A 124 -9.79 -7.08 24.54
C PHE A 124 -9.54 -8.27 25.48
N ILE A 125 -10.41 -8.41 26.47
CA ILE A 125 -10.49 -9.52 27.43
C ILE A 125 -11.95 -9.93 27.61
#